data_AF-A0A327KCQ7-F1
#
_entry.id   AF-A0A327KCQ7-F1
#
_cell.length_a   1.000
_cell.length_b   1.000
_cell.length_c   1.000
_cell.angle_alpha   90.00
_cell.angle_beta   90.00
_cell.angle_gamma   90.00
#
_symmetry.space_group_name_H-M   'P 1'
#
loop_
_entity.id
_entity.type
_entity.pdbx_description
1 polymer ?
#
loop_
_entity_poly.entity_id
_entity_poly.type
_entity_poly.pdbx_seq_one_letter_code
_entity_poly.pdbx_strand_id
1 'polypeptide(L)'
;MVRRSLGVVSVERSTQCIARAARPHPAAVGRTAAGPVAGTTAPAPATDQTGRGAVVDLPRSIAARGGVTIQDLDMRVPAGLASILVALALVVVATLVVAVPAQGARVALVIGNNAYANLGSAQQLAKAVNDANAVGDALEKLGFTVMRGENLDRSGMVDRIFAFTQAIRPGDTAAFFYAGHGVAIGGANFLLPADVPEIDPGQEARLRNMAIGEADIVADIQERKAKVTLMILDACRDNPFRKPGVTRSVGAARGLTRVAEAQGVFAIYSAGFGQSALDGLGGADRSPNSVFTRALVPELAAPRKHLADMVIDVRQEVAALARSVGHEQSPAYYDQTQGGRIYLGEPPAAASADTPAPKAKPAAPAGTPPRQDTAFVIAPPVPATPPADRRGSIGRVWHTEEGIAGWWGTWTRRGTSDTFDAINFDPTRAYFDISVAEMAITGDDIHIVRRAPRVACIYRGRLAADGLSASGTYGCNNINRAFPWSATISNALPQGPHDDWRGQVWSIVEDDGWRATVKRRGMSEIFDAVWRHPAGGTDMAAMLIRIDGDAVTILRDQEKGRCTYRGALQSDRRSLSGTYRCDWAPGRDFPWRATIEN
;
A
#
# COMPACT_ATOMS: atom_id res chain seq x y z
N MET A 1 -56.33 -58.87 35.46
CA MET A 1 -54.83 -58.89 35.39
C MET A 1 -54.38 -57.43 35.24
N VAL A 2 -53.59 -56.82 36.13
CA VAL A 2 -52.16 -57.08 36.52
C VAL A 2 -51.20 -56.37 35.56
N ARG A 3 -50.29 -55.46 35.98
CA ARG A 3 -50.11 -54.72 37.27
C ARG A 3 -49.04 -53.60 37.10
N ARG A 4 -49.25 -52.41 37.72
CA ARG A 4 -48.26 -51.52 38.41
C ARG A 4 -47.01 -51.02 37.62
N SER A 5 -46.29 -49.96 38.00
CA SER A 5 -46.43 -48.84 38.99
C SER A 5 -45.53 -47.68 38.51
N LEU A 6 -45.95 -46.41 38.48
CA LEU A 6 -46.14 -45.45 39.60
C LEU A 6 -44.86 -45.15 40.42
N GLY A 7 -44.51 -43.86 40.49
CA GLY A 7 -43.38 -43.32 41.26
C GLY A 7 -43.20 -41.81 41.10
N VAL A 8 -44.01 -41.00 41.78
CA VAL A 8 -43.89 -39.53 41.86
C VAL A 8 -43.81 -39.11 43.32
N VAL A 9 -42.80 -38.32 43.70
CA VAL A 9 -42.77 -37.48 44.93
C VAL A 9 -41.93 -36.22 44.63
N SER A 10 -42.31 -35.10 45.23
CA SER A 10 -41.59 -33.81 45.26
C SER A 10 -41.30 -33.44 46.73
N VAL A 11 -40.86 -32.20 47.01
CA VAL A 11 -41.03 -31.41 48.28
C VAL A 11 -39.74 -30.82 48.90
N GLU A 12 -39.83 -29.51 49.16
CA GLU A 12 -39.13 -28.61 50.13
C GLU A 12 -37.61 -28.40 50.21
N ARG A 13 -37.21 -27.19 49.80
CA ARG A 13 -36.67 -26.09 50.65
C ARG A 13 -36.12 -26.44 52.05
N SER A 14 -34.94 -25.88 52.39
CA SER A 14 -34.80 -25.04 53.60
C SER A 14 -33.50 -24.21 53.68
N THR A 15 -33.67 -22.88 53.75
CA THR A 15 -33.01 -21.94 54.68
C THR A 15 -31.49 -21.63 54.58
N GLN A 16 -31.11 -20.42 55.02
CA GLN A 16 -29.80 -19.75 54.89
C GLN A 16 -29.01 -19.74 56.24
N CYS A 17 -27.98 -18.87 56.32
CA CYS A 17 -27.30 -18.33 57.53
C CYS A 17 -25.98 -19.04 57.96
N ILE A 18 -24.91 -18.37 58.47
CA ILE A 18 -24.61 -16.92 58.66
C ILE A 18 -23.09 -16.64 58.88
N ALA A 19 -22.66 -15.37 58.76
CA ALA A 19 -21.47 -14.70 59.36
C ALA A 19 -19.97 -15.04 59.01
N ARG A 20 -19.31 -14.05 58.38
CA ARG A 20 -18.15 -13.23 58.86
C ARG A 20 -16.85 -13.86 59.47
N ALA A 21 -15.76 -13.67 58.70
CA ALA A 21 -14.68 -12.67 58.90
C ALA A 21 -13.43 -12.89 59.81
N ALA A 22 -12.36 -12.18 59.38
CA ALA A 22 -11.16 -11.70 60.10
C ALA A 22 -9.89 -12.59 60.22
N ARG A 23 -8.73 -11.91 60.26
CA ARG A 23 -7.36 -12.46 60.46
C ARG A 23 -7.06 -12.63 61.96
N PRO A 24 -5.99 -13.35 62.36
CA PRO A 24 -4.79 -12.60 62.79
C PRO A 24 -3.41 -13.28 62.51
N HIS A 25 -2.34 -12.49 62.70
CA HIS A 25 -0.95 -12.92 63.02
C HIS A 25 -0.76 -12.88 64.57
N PRO A 26 0.34 -13.34 65.23
CA PRO A 26 1.75 -13.33 64.77
C PRO A 26 2.68 -14.49 65.30
N ALA A 27 4.01 -14.34 65.06
CA ALA A 27 5.15 -14.74 65.93
C ALA A 27 5.42 -16.23 66.29
N ALA A 28 6.65 -16.69 66.59
CA ALA A 28 8.04 -16.20 66.34
C ALA A 28 9.09 -17.30 66.75
N VAL A 29 10.39 -16.97 66.61
CA VAL A 29 11.59 -17.72 67.10
C VAL A 29 11.93 -18.99 66.27
N GLY A 30 13.15 -19.22 65.77
CA GLY A 30 14.44 -18.49 65.78
C GLY A 30 15.49 -19.27 64.94
N ARG A 31 16.82 -19.06 65.01
CA ARG A 31 17.71 -18.07 65.66
C ARG A 31 19.14 -18.20 65.05
N THR A 32 20.01 -17.18 65.20
CA THR A 32 21.50 -17.17 64.98
C THR A 32 22.04 -17.49 63.57
N ALA A 33 23.00 -16.75 62.98
CA ALA A 33 23.66 -15.45 63.27
C ALA A 33 24.33 -14.94 61.94
N ALA A 34 25.05 -13.82 61.80
CA ALA A 34 25.60 -12.83 62.75
C ALA A 34 25.75 -11.43 62.07
N GLY A 35 26.61 -10.57 62.64
CA GLY A 35 27.14 -9.29 62.14
C GLY A 35 28.41 -8.97 62.97
N PRO A 36 28.73 -7.72 63.37
CA PRO A 36 28.11 -6.40 63.07
C PRO A 36 28.79 -5.76 61.82
N VAL A 37 29.14 -4.46 61.61
CA VAL A 37 29.20 -3.21 62.41
C VAL A 37 28.85 -1.99 61.49
N ALA A 38 28.86 -0.76 62.01
CA ALA A 38 28.44 0.48 61.34
C ALA A 38 29.52 1.59 61.37
N GLY A 39 29.26 2.72 60.67
CA GLY A 39 29.47 4.03 61.33
C GLY A 39 30.10 5.21 60.57
N THR A 40 29.24 6.10 60.06
CA THR A 40 29.36 7.58 60.14
C THR A 40 30.37 8.38 59.28
N THR A 41 29.97 9.63 58.98
CA THR A 41 30.77 10.86 58.67
C THR A 41 31.54 11.02 57.34
N ALA A 42 31.36 12.22 56.76
CA ALA A 42 32.28 12.92 55.83
C ALA A 42 33.27 13.80 56.65
N PRO A 43 34.35 14.43 56.10
CA PRO A 43 34.60 14.81 54.70
C PRO A 43 36.01 14.46 54.16
N ALA A 44 36.42 15.06 53.02
CA ALA A 44 37.72 14.88 52.36
C ALA A 44 38.90 15.55 53.12
N PRO A 45 40.16 15.14 52.85
CA PRO A 45 41.06 16.05 52.12
C PRO A 45 42.13 15.42 51.18
N ALA A 46 42.58 16.29 50.25
CA ALA A 46 43.86 16.48 49.54
C ALA A 46 45.11 15.55 49.64
N THR A 47 45.93 15.61 48.55
CA THR A 47 47.42 15.44 48.47
C THR A 47 48.01 14.03 48.71
N ASP A 48 49.21 13.63 48.22
CA ASP A 48 50.34 14.28 47.51
C ASP A 48 51.15 13.19 46.71
N GLN A 49 52.17 13.38 45.83
CA GLN A 49 52.87 14.53 45.20
C GLN A 49 53.68 14.05 43.94
N THR A 50 54.74 14.78 43.55
CA THR A 50 55.87 14.50 42.62
C THR A 50 55.63 14.69 41.11
N GLY A 51 56.46 15.47 40.38
CA GLY A 51 57.51 16.40 40.84
C GLY A 51 58.39 17.00 39.72
N ARG A 52 59.05 18.14 40.00
CA ARG A 52 59.83 19.03 39.06
C ARG A 52 58.91 19.87 38.13
N GLY A 53 59.09 21.16 37.88
CA GLY A 53 60.03 22.20 38.38
C GLY A 53 60.23 23.29 37.31
N ALA A 54 60.44 24.59 37.60
CA ALA A 54 60.50 25.31 38.87
C ALA A 54 60.22 26.85 38.69
N VAL A 55 60.47 27.63 39.74
CA VAL A 55 60.33 29.11 39.91
C VAL A 55 61.63 29.86 39.50
N VAL A 56 61.78 31.20 39.41
CA VAL A 56 61.05 32.40 39.91
C VAL A 56 60.96 33.47 38.76
N ASP A 57 60.73 34.80 38.85
CA ASP A 57 60.68 35.84 39.92
C ASP A 57 59.83 37.08 39.52
N LEU A 58 59.74 38.12 40.38
CA LEU A 58 59.02 39.40 40.17
C LEU A 58 59.65 40.58 40.94
N PRO A 59 59.70 41.81 40.39
CA PRO A 59 59.16 42.96 41.14
C PRO A 59 58.54 44.10 40.30
N ARG A 60 58.12 45.17 41.01
CA ARG A 60 57.25 46.27 40.57
C ARG A 60 57.94 47.44 39.83
N SER A 61 57.17 48.08 38.93
CA SER A 61 57.03 49.53 38.69
C SER A 61 58.26 50.46 38.53
N ILE A 62 58.30 51.18 37.39
CA ILE A 62 58.82 52.56 37.23
C ILE A 62 57.97 53.24 36.13
N ALA A 63 57.91 54.59 36.11
CA ALA A 63 57.09 55.37 35.16
C ALA A 63 57.96 56.27 34.26
N ALA A 64 57.47 56.64 33.05
CA ALA A 64 57.54 58.01 32.50
C ALA A 64 57.13 58.13 30.99
N ARG A 65 56.27 59.13 30.72
CA ARG A 65 56.24 60.06 29.55
C ARG A 65 56.02 59.53 28.12
N GLY A 66 55.29 60.33 27.33
CA GLY A 66 55.07 60.14 25.89
C GLY A 66 53.71 59.50 25.55
N GLY A 67 52.69 60.18 25.02
CA GLY A 67 52.61 61.62 24.70
C GLY A 67 52.31 61.91 23.23
N VAL A 68 51.25 61.33 22.67
CA VAL A 68 50.69 61.72 21.36
C VAL A 68 49.19 61.94 21.53
N THR A 69 48.73 63.18 21.34
CA THR A 69 47.32 63.53 21.25
C THR A 69 46.81 63.28 19.84
N ILE A 70 45.78 62.45 19.68
CA ILE A 70 44.85 62.56 18.56
C ILE A 70 43.65 63.35 19.09
N GLN A 71 43.31 64.44 18.40
CA GLN A 71 42.26 65.36 18.81
C GLN A 71 40.86 64.80 18.48
N ASP A 72 39.85 65.37 19.12
CA ASP A 72 38.48 64.88 19.14
C ASP A 72 37.84 64.75 17.74
N LEU A 73 37.46 63.53 17.40
CA LEU A 73 36.39 63.23 16.44
C LEU A 73 35.24 62.58 17.21
N ASP A 74 34.58 63.39 18.04
CA ASP A 74 33.40 63.03 18.85
C ASP A 74 32.18 62.79 17.94
N MET A 75 32.21 61.70 17.16
CA MET A 75 31.10 61.22 16.34
C MET A 75 29.99 60.66 17.25
N ARG A 76 29.24 61.58 17.85
CA ARG A 76 28.00 61.29 18.58
C ARG A 76 26.94 60.74 17.63
N VAL A 77 26.97 59.44 17.40
CA VAL A 77 25.82 58.71 16.85
C VAL A 77 24.66 58.92 17.84
N PRO A 78 23.58 59.63 17.47
CA PRO A 78 22.47 59.86 18.39
C PRO A 78 21.84 58.51 18.77
N ALA A 79 21.48 58.33 20.05
CA ALA A 79 21.13 57.03 20.63
C ALA A 79 20.00 56.27 19.92
N GLY A 80 19.13 56.98 19.18
CA GLY A 80 18.14 56.37 18.29
C GLY A 80 18.75 55.54 17.15
N LEU A 81 19.83 56.02 16.51
CA LEU A 81 20.45 55.30 15.38
C LEU A 81 21.17 54.02 15.81
N ALA A 82 21.83 54.01 16.96
CA ALA A 82 22.40 52.77 17.52
C ALA A 82 21.31 51.73 17.81
N SER A 83 20.19 52.17 18.40
CA SER A 83 19.01 51.32 18.64
C SER A 83 18.40 50.77 17.35
N ILE A 84 18.29 51.60 16.31
CA ILE A 84 17.80 51.19 14.98
C ILE A 84 18.75 50.18 14.32
N LEU A 85 20.07 50.36 14.42
CA LEU A 85 21.04 49.41 13.85
C LEU A 85 21.02 48.05 14.56
N VAL A 86 20.88 48.03 15.89
CA VAL A 86 20.71 46.77 16.64
C VAL A 86 19.37 46.09 16.30
N ALA A 87 18.28 46.86 16.16
CA ALA A 87 16.99 46.34 15.71
C ALA A 87 17.06 45.78 14.27
N LEU A 88 17.74 46.47 13.34
CA LEU A 88 17.99 45.96 12.00
C LEU A 88 18.83 44.68 12.03
N ALA A 89 19.89 44.62 12.85
CA ALA A 89 20.70 43.42 12.99
C ALA A 89 19.89 42.23 13.52
N LEU A 90 19.01 42.43 14.51
CA LEU A 90 18.09 41.40 15.01
C LEU A 90 17.05 40.98 13.96
N VAL A 91 16.52 41.91 13.16
CA VAL A 91 15.60 41.58 12.05
C VAL A 91 16.33 40.83 10.93
N VAL A 92 17.56 41.21 10.59
CA VAL A 92 18.42 40.49 9.64
C VAL A 92 18.79 39.09 10.13
N VAL A 93 19.12 38.91 11.41
CA VAL A 93 19.36 37.58 12.00
C VAL A 93 18.07 36.73 12.04
N ALA A 94 16.93 37.33 12.39
CA ALA A 94 15.63 36.64 12.39
C ALA A 94 15.16 36.25 10.97
N THR A 95 15.56 37.00 9.93
CA THR A 95 15.26 36.69 8.52
C THR A 95 16.32 35.80 7.86
N LEU A 96 17.52 35.71 8.43
CA LEU A 96 18.55 34.72 8.06
C LEU A 96 18.31 33.33 8.65
N VAL A 97 17.27 33.16 9.50
CA VAL A 97 16.64 31.85 9.69
C VAL A 97 15.83 31.51 8.43
N VAL A 98 16.54 31.33 7.32
CA VAL A 98 16.01 30.70 6.12
C VAL A 98 15.53 29.33 6.54
N ALA A 99 14.22 29.11 6.47
CA ALA A 99 13.65 27.79 6.68
C ALA A 99 14.18 26.88 5.55
N VAL A 100 15.26 26.15 5.85
CA VAL A 100 15.76 25.07 5.00
C VAL A 100 14.55 24.18 4.72
N PRO A 101 14.11 24.04 3.46
CA PRO A 101 12.89 23.32 3.15
C PRO A 101 13.08 21.90 3.67
N ALA A 102 12.26 21.52 4.66
CA ALA A 102 12.40 20.26 5.37
C ALA A 102 12.27 19.11 4.36
N GLN A 103 13.42 18.59 3.92
CA GLN A 103 13.47 17.45 3.02
C GLN A 103 12.84 16.29 3.78
N GLY A 104 11.73 15.77 3.24
CA GLY A 104 10.96 14.69 3.87
C GLY A 104 11.88 13.56 4.30
N ALA A 105 11.64 13.04 5.50
CA ALA A 105 12.53 12.08 6.12
C ALA A 105 12.68 10.85 5.22
N ARG A 106 13.86 10.25 5.27
CA ARG A 106 14.20 9.06 4.50
C ARG A 106 14.12 7.88 5.45
N VAL A 107 13.17 6.99 5.23
CA VAL A 107 12.93 5.82 6.09
C VAL A 107 12.95 4.58 5.21
N ALA A 108 13.64 3.53 5.63
CA ALA A 108 13.65 2.27 4.91
C ALA A 108 13.33 1.07 5.81
N LEU A 109 12.83 0.02 5.18
CA LEU A 109 12.75 -1.34 5.72
C LEU A 109 13.44 -2.28 4.75
N VAL A 110 14.44 -3.03 5.22
CA VAL A 110 15.09 -4.10 4.47
C VAL A 110 14.86 -5.44 5.19
N ILE A 111 14.34 -6.44 4.48
CA ILE A 111 14.09 -7.79 5.00
C ILE A 111 14.82 -8.82 4.13
N GLY A 112 15.54 -9.75 4.77
CA GLY A 112 16.21 -10.87 4.11
C GLY A 112 15.82 -12.20 4.76
N ASN A 113 15.13 -13.07 4.02
CA ASN A 113 14.75 -14.40 4.49
C ASN A 113 15.55 -15.47 3.74
N ASN A 114 16.59 -16.02 4.40
CA ASN A 114 17.37 -17.17 3.92
C ASN A 114 16.75 -18.49 4.41
N ALA A 115 16.48 -18.56 5.72
CA ALA A 115 16.06 -19.75 6.43
C ALA A 115 14.53 -19.83 6.51
N TYR A 116 13.99 -20.95 6.02
CA TYR A 116 12.57 -21.27 6.00
C TYR A 116 12.33 -22.56 6.79
N ALA A 117 11.82 -22.41 8.02
CA ALA A 117 11.84 -23.46 9.05
C ALA A 117 11.01 -24.71 8.69
N ASN A 118 9.97 -24.55 7.87
CA ASN A 118 9.08 -25.63 7.46
C ASN A 118 9.31 -26.09 6.00
N LEU A 119 10.41 -25.68 5.36
CA LEU A 119 10.78 -26.09 4.00
C LEU A 119 12.05 -26.95 4.00
N GLY A 120 12.23 -27.78 2.99
CA GLY A 120 13.40 -28.65 2.84
C GLY A 120 14.70 -27.88 2.56
N SER A 121 15.84 -28.55 2.70
CA SER A 121 17.18 -27.97 2.49
C SER A 121 17.38 -27.41 1.07
N ALA A 122 16.80 -28.05 0.05
CA ALA A 122 16.84 -27.60 -1.34
C ALA A 122 15.94 -26.38 -1.64
N GLN A 123 15.17 -25.89 -0.66
CA GLN A 123 14.31 -24.71 -0.75
C GLN A 123 14.83 -23.55 0.12
N GLN A 124 16.01 -23.67 0.74
CA GLN A 124 16.65 -22.59 1.50
C GLN A 124 17.41 -21.65 0.55
N LEU A 125 17.52 -20.36 0.91
CA LEU A 125 18.29 -19.37 0.15
C LEU A 125 19.59 -19.04 0.89
N ALA A 126 20.64 -18.63 0.16
CA ALA A 126 21.95 -18.36 0.75
C ALA A 126 22.28 -16.86 0.83
N LYS A 127 21.82 -16.03 -0.11
CA LYS A 127 22.25 -14.62 -0.20
C LYS A 127 21.28 -13.60 0.40
N ALA A 128 19.98 -13.88 0.49
CA ALA A 128 18.93 -12.91 0.83
C ALA A 128 19.21 -12.06 2.11
N VAL A 129 19.82 -12.64 3.15
CA VAL A 129 20.23 -11.89 4.36
C VAL A 129 21.39 -10.92 4.07
N ASN A 130 22.38 -11.33 3.28
CA ASN A 130 23.46 -10.45 2.83
C ASN A 130 22.95 -9.38 1.87
N ASP A 131 21.99 -9.72 1.02
CA ASP A 131 21.38 -8.79 0.05
C ASP A 131 20.63 -7.67 0.76
N ALA A 132 19.77 -8.01 1.72
CA ALA A 132 19.06 -7.05 2.56
C ALA A 132 20.04 -6.15 3.33
N ASN A 133 21.12 -6.71 3.87
CA ASN A 133 22.15 -5.93 4.56
C ASN A 133 22.93 -5.02 3.62
N ALA A 134 23.36 -5.49 2.44
CA ALA A 134 24.11 -4.69 1.48
C ALA A 134 23.28 -3.54 0.87
N VAL A 135 21.98 -3.75 0.66
CA VAL A 135 21.05 -2.67 0.26
C VAL A 135 20.77 -1.73 1.42
N GLY A 136 20.63 -2.24 2.66
CA GLY A 136 20.53 -1.40 3.86
C GLY A 136 21.74 -0.48 4.01
N ASP A 137 22.95 -1.03 3.89
CA ASP A 137 24.22 -0.30 3.92
C ASP A 137 24.35 0.76 2.80
N ALA A 138 23.69 0.56 1.66
CA ALA A 138 23.65 1.55 0.58
C ALA A 138 22.64 2.67 0.88
N LEU A 139 21.46 2.32 1.42
CA LEU A 139 20.42 3.27 1.80
C LEU A 139 20.83 4.15 3.00
N GLU A 140 21.55 3.61 3.99
CA GLU A 140 22.10 4.40 5.10
C GLU A 140 23.07 5.49 4.59
N LYS A 141 23.92 5.16 3.61
CA LYS A 141 24.83 6.12 2.96
C LYS A 141 24.09 7.18 2.13
N LEU A 142 22.84 6.92 1.74
CA LEU A 142 21.91 7.85 1.08
C LEU A 142 21.01 8.59 2.10
N GLY A 143 21.34 8.53 3.39
CA GLY A 143 20.66 9.26 4.46
C GLY A 143 19.33 8.64 4.93
N PHE A 144 19.06 7.37 4.61
CA PHE A 144 17.88 6.67 5.14
C PHE A 144 18.10 6.18 6.58
N THR A 145 17.08 6.35 7.42
CA THR A 145 16.93 5.61 8.68
C THR A 145 16.43 4.20 8.34
N VAL A 146 17.31 3.20 8.42
CA VAL A 146 17.01 1.83 7.95
C VAL A 146 16.60 0.91 9.10
N MET A 147 15.43 0.28 8.97
CA MET A 147 15.01 -0.84 9.79
C MET A 147 15.39 -2.15 9.10
N ARG A 148 16.12 -3.03 9.79
CA ARG A 148 16.56 -4.33 9.25
C ARG A 148 15.73 -5.49 9.82
N GLY A 149 15.59 -6.57 9.06
CA GLY A 149 14.91 -7.81 9.47
C GLY A 149 15.54 -9.02 8.80
N GLU A 150 15.80 -10.08 9.57
CA GLU A 150 16.49 -11.28 9.08
C GLU A 150 15.69 -12.53 9.49
N ASN A 151 15.38 -13.39 8.51
CA ASN A 151 14.66 -14.65 8.70
C ASN A 151 13.37 -14.49 9.53
N LEU A 152 12.59 -13.45 9.24
CA LEU A 152 11.39 -13.08 10.00
C LEU A 152 10.24 -14.05 9.73
N ASP A 153 9.64 -14.56 10.81
CA ASP A 153 8.32 -15.21 10.78
C ASP A 153 7.20 -14.20 10.45
N ARG A 154 5.97 -14.70 10.29
CA ARG A 154 4.82 -13.91 9.89
C ARG A 154 4.49 -12.79 10.89
N SER A 155 4.67 -13.00 12.19
CA SER A 155 4.49 -11.93 13.18
C SER A 155 5.60 -10.92 13.01
N GLY A 156 6.86 -11.36 13.03
CA GLY A 156 8.02 -10.50 12.86
C GLY A 156 7.96 -9.62 11.59
N MET A 157 7.49 -10.17 10.46
CA MET A 157 7.25 -9.40 9.25
C MET A 157 6.16 -8.35 9.43
N VAL A 158 5.00 -8.71 9.98
CA VAL A 158 3.88 -7.78 10.24
C VAL A 158 4.30 -6.67 11.21
N ASP A 159 4.93 -7.03 12.33
CA ASP A 159 5.42 -6.11 13.35
C ASP A 159 6.46 -5.13 12.79
N ARG A 160 7.34 -5.61 11.88
CA ARG A 160 8.35 -4.76 11.24
C ARG A 160 7.78 -3.85 10.16
N ILE A 161 6.83 -4.32 9.36
CA ILE A 161 6.08 -3.52 8.38
C ILE A 161 5.23 -2.44 9.09
N PHE A 162 4.60 -2.79 10.21
CA PHE A 162 3.88 -1.83 11.05
C PHE A 162 4.84 -0.79 11.63
N ALA A 163 5.94 -1.19 12.27
CA ALA A 163 6.93 -0.25 12.81
C ALA A 163 7.50 0.70 11.73
N PHE A 164 7.78 0.18 10.54
CA PHE A 164 8.22 0.95 9.38
C PHE A 164 7.16 1.97 8.95
N THR A 165 5.91 1.55 8.75
CA THR A 165 4.85 2.45 8.30
C THR A 165 4.47 3.48 9.36
N GLN A 166 4.58 3.19 10.66
CA GLN A 166 4.40 4.21 11.72
C GLN A 166 5.52 5.26 11.76
N ALA A 167 6.70 4.99 11.18
CA ALA A 167 7.79 5.96 11.09
C ALA A 167 7.65 6.92 9.89
N ILE A 168 6.85 6.59 8.87
CA ILE A 168 6.64 7.40 7.66
C ILE A 168 5.67 8.54 7.95
N ARG A 169 6.05 9.77 7.57
CA ARG A 169 5.24 10.99 7.66
C ARG A 169 4.83 11.50 6.28
N PRO A 170 3.78 12.33 6.18
CA PRO A 170 3.39 12.96 4.92
C PRO A 170 4.53 13.79 4.31
N GLY A 171 4.93 13.46 3.09
CA GLY A 171 6.06 14.10 2.39
C GLY A 171 7.37 13.32 2.39
N ASP A 172 7.49 12.25 3.17
CA ASP A 172 8.71 11.45 3.33
C ASP A 172 9.07 10.61 2.09
N THR A 173 10.31 10.11 2.04
CA THR A 173 10.76 9.08 1.08
C THR A 173 10.85 7.74 1.79
N ALA A 174 9.96 6.82 1.44
CA ALA A 174 9.89 5.47 1.99
C ALA A 174 10.56 4.47 1.04
N ALA A 175 11.43 3.60 1.55
CA ALA A 175 12.03 2.51 0.78
C ALA A 175 11.75 1.16 1.44
N PHE A 176 11.24 0.19 0.69
CA PHE A 176 11.05 -1.20 1.12
C PHE A 176 11.89 -2.11 0.24
N PHE A 177 12.76 -2.91 0.85
CA PHE A 177 13.50 -3.98 0.21
C PHE A 177 13.11 -5.33 0.83
N TYR A 178 12.86 -6.33 -0.01
CA TYR A 178 12.75 -7.72 0.43
C TYR A 178 13.53 -8.64 -0.50
N ALA A 179 14.36 -9.51 0.10
CA ALA A 179 14.93 -10.68 -0.54
C ALA A 179 14.44 -11.95 0.17
N GLY A 180 14.09 -12.97 -0.62
CA GLY A 180 13.50 -14.22 -0.11
C GLY A 180 12.59 -14.89 -1.14
N HIS A 181 11.79 -15.87 -0.72
CA HIS A 181 10.78 -16.46 -1.59
C HIS A 181 9.57 -15.54 -1.80
N GLY A 182 9.01 -15.57 -3.01
CA GLY A 182 7.79 -14.84 -3.37
C GLY A 182 6.97 -15.58 -4.42
N VAL A 183 5.64 -15.50 -4.32
CA VAL A 183 4.71 -16.23 -5.19
C VAL A 183 3.63 -15.30 -5.76
N ALA A 184 3.26 -15.51 -7.03
CA ALA A 184 2.01 -14.99 -7.55
C ALA A 184 0.90 -16.03 -7.40
N ILE A 185 -0.23 -15.59 -6.88
CA ILE A 185 -1.43 -16.42 -6.76
C ILE A 185 -2.60 -15.61 -7.33
N GLY A 186 -3.15 -16.06 -8.47
CA GLY A 186 -4.30 -15.42 -9.13
C GLY A 186 -4.14 -13.91 -9.34
N GLY A 187 -3.02 -13.47 -9.92
CA GLY A 187 -2.80 -12.06 -10.28
C GLY A 187 -2.24 -11.14 -9.18
N ALA A 188 -2.11 -11.62 -7.93
CA ALA A 188 -1.50 -10.85 -6.83
C ALA A 188 -0.18 -11.49 -6.35
N ASN A 189 0.74 -10.64 -5.88
CA ASN A 189 2.06 -11.00 -5.36
C ASN A 189 2.06 -11.14 -3.83
N PHE A 190 2.75 -12.16 -3.34
CA PHE A 190 2.90 -12.44 -1.92
C PHE A 190 4.36 -12.75 -1.56
N LEU A 191 4.85 -12.15 -0.49
CA LEU A 191 6.16 -12.38 0.12
C LEU A 191 6.02 -13.45 1.21
N LEU A 192 6.99 -14.39 1.29
CA LEU A 192 6.90 -15.55 2.19
C LEU A 192 7.69 -15.35 3.50
N PRO A 193 7.03 -15.40 4.67
CA PRO A 193 7.70 -15.45 5.97
C PRO A 193 8.52 -16.73 6.20
N ALA A 194 9.49 -16.67 7.09
CA ALA A 194 10.37 -17.79 7.44
C ALA A 194 9.62 -19.01 8.06
N ASP A 195 8.46 -18.78 8.67
CA ASP A 195 7.60 -19.83 9.23
C ASP A 195 6.54 -20.35 8.23
N VAL A 196 6.56 -19.93 6.96
CA VAL A 196 5.57 -20.39 5.96
C VAL A 196 5.55 -21.93 5.93
N PRO A 197 4.39 -22.58 6.17
CA PRO A 197 4.34 -24.04 6.21
C PRO A 197 4.51 -24.63 4.82
N GLU A 198 4.83 -25.93 4.72
CA GLU A 198 4.69 -26.63 3.44
C GLU A 198 3.22 -26.61 2.98
N ILE A 199 3.00 -26.28 1.69
CA ILE A 199 1.69 -26.18 1.07
C ILE A 199 1.59 -27.14 -0.12
N ASP A 200 0.59 -28.01 -0.12
CA ASP A 200 0.29 -28.93 -1.22
C ASP A 200 -0.63 -28.31 -2.29
N PRO A 201 -0.55 -28.78 -3.56
CA PRO A 201 -1.42 -28.33 -4.66
C PRO A 201 -2.90 -28.27 -4.30
N GLY A 202 -3.56 -27.13 -4.56
CA GLY A 202 -4.96 -26.90 -4.17
C GLY A 202 -5.15 -26.19 -2.82
N GLN A 203 -4.07 -25.89 -2.08
CA GLN A 203 -4.12 -25.10 -0.84
C GLN A 203 -3.73 -23.63 -1.04
N GLU A 204 -3.95 -23.05 -2.23
CA GLU A 204 -3.60 -21.66 -2.57
C GLU A 204 -4.17 -20.64 -1.56
N ALA A 205 -5.40 -20.87 -1.09
CA ALA A 205 -6.04 -20.01 -0.09
C ALA A 205 -5.32 -20.04 1.28
N ARG A 206 -4.72 -21.16 1.66
CA ARG A 206 -3.93 -21.28 2.90
C ARG A 206 -2.64 -20.47 2.78
N LEU A 207 -1.96 -20.55 1.63
CA LEU A 207 -0.74 -19.80 1.36
C LEU A 207 -1.00 -18.28 1.33
N ARG A 208 -2.08 -17.83 0.67
CA ARG A 208 -2.49 -16.41 0.68
C ARG A 208 -2.68 -15.83 2.09
N ASN A 209 -3.26 -16.61 3.01
CA ASN A 209 -3.51 -16.15 4.38
C ASN A 209 -2.24 -16.08 5.23
N MET A 210 -1.28 -16.99 5.00
CA MET A 210 -0.02 -17.07 5.75
C MET A 210 1.05 -16.11 5.21
N ALA A 211 1.06 -15.83 3.91
CA ALA A 211 1.98 -14.89 3.29
C ALA A 211 1.54 -13.42 3.47
N ILE A 212 2.41 -12.47 3.11
CA ILE A 212 2.12 -11.02 3.14
C ILE A 212 1.94 -10.51 1.70
N GLY A 213 0.84 -9.82 1.39
CA GLY A 213 0.60 -9.28 0.06
C GLY A 213 1.43 -8.04 -0.23
N GLU A 214 2.05 -7.98 -1.41
CA GLU A 214 2.80 -6.78 -1.86
C GLU A 214 1.90 -5.55 -1.92
N ALA A 215 0.66 -5.73 -2.40
CA ALA A 215 -0.33 -4.66 -2.53
C ALA A 215 -0.78 -4.10 -1.17
N ASP A 216 -0.77 -4.92 -0.12
CA ASP A 216 -1.12 -4.48 1.24
C ASP A 216 0.00 -3.58 1.81
N ILE A 217 1.26 -4.01 1.69
CA ILE A 217 2.44 -3.21 2.10
C ILE A 217 2.45 -1.86 1.38
N VAL A 218 2.14 -1.84 0.08
CA VAL A 218 2.06 -0.61 -0.70
C VAL A 218 0.91 0.30 -0.22
N ALA A 219 -0.25 -0.26 0.09
CA ALA A 219 -1.38 0.52 0.61
C ALA A 219 -1.07 1.16 1.97
N ASP A 220 -0.42 0.43 2.88
CA ASP A 220 -0.04 0.95 4.20
C ASP A 220 0.96 2.12 4.09
N ILE A 221 1.91 2.05 3.15
CA ILE A 221 2.85 3.15 2.88
C ILE A 221 2.12 4.36 2.26
N GLN A 222 1.18 4.12 1.34
CA GLN A 222 0.40 5.18 0.69
C GLN A 222 -0.52 5.90 1.68
N GLU A 223 -1.10 5.21 2.67
CA GLU A 223 -1.93 5.83 3.72
C GLU A 223 -1.15 6.90 4.51
N ARG A 224 0.16 6.67 4.72
CA ARG A 224 1.08 7.62 5.39
C ARG A 224 1.44 8.83 4.54
N LYS A 225 1.04 8.85 3.26
CA LYS A 225 1.27 9.95 2.29
C LYS A 225 2.75 10.24 2.05
N ALA A 226 3.58 9.19 1.96
CA ALA A 226 4.94 9.29 1.45
C ALA A 226 4.94 10.01 0.08
N LYS A 227 5.88 10.92 -0.14
CA LYS A 227 6.06 11.62 -1.42
C LYS A 227 6.61 10.68 -2.49
N VAL A 228 7.48 9.77 -2.08
CA VAL A 228 8.11 8.75 -2.92
C VAL A 228 8.09 7.44 -2.16
N THR A 229 7.56 6.39 -2.79
CA THR A 229 7.70 5.02 -2.32
C THR A 229 8.61 4.26 -3.27
N LEU A 230 9.68 3.66 -2.78
CA LEU A 230 10.56 2.77 -3.53
C LEU A 230 10.35 1.33 -3.05
N MET A 231 9.83 0.46 -3.90
CA MET A 231 9.60 -0.96 -3.63
C MET A 231 10.64 -1.77 -4.40
N ILE A 232 11.46 -2.58 -3.72
CA ILE A 232 12.49 -3.41 -4.34
C ILE A 232 12.33 -4.85 -3.88
N LEU A 233 12.00 -5.74 -4.81
CA LEU A 233 11.77 -7.15 -4.53
C LEU A 233 12.82 -7.99 -5.27
N ASP A 234 13.86 -8.39 -4.54
CA ASP A 234 14.78 -9.45 -4.95
C ASP A 234 14.23 -10.82 -4.53
N ALA A 235 13.00 -11.08 -4.95
CA ALA A 235 12.30 -12.33 -4.66
C ALA A 235 12.32 -13.24 -5.88
N CYS A 236 12.84 -14.45 -5.71
CA CYS A 236 12.89 -15.44 -6.78
C CYS A 236 11.48 -15.68 -7.35
N ARG A 237 11.30 -15.50 -8.67
CA ARG A 237 10.13 -16.05 -9.37
C ARG A 237 10.26 -17.57 -9.61
N ASP A 238 10.83 -18.30 -8.66
CA ASP A 238 10.67 -19.75 -8.56
C ASP A 238 9.82 -20.05 -7.32
N ASN A 239 8.77 -20.84 -7.54
CA ASN A 239 7.79 -21.15 -6.52
C ASN A 239 8.32 -22.31 -5.65
N PRO A 240 8.58 -22.12 -4.34
CA PRO A 240 9.17 -23.18 -3.51
C PRO A 240 8.25 -24.41 -3.35
N PHE A 241 6.94 -24.27 -3.62
CA PHE A 241 5.97 -25.37 -3.58
C PHE A 241 5.88 -26.16 -4.91
N ARG A 242 6.78 -25.89 -5.87
CA ARG A 242 6.86 -26.60 -7.16
C ARG A 242 7.60 -27.93 -7.01
N LYS A 243 6.86 -29.01 -6.74
CA LYS A 243 7.37 -30.38 -6.69
C LYS A 243 7.71 -30.89 -8.12
N PRO A 244 8.92 -31.40 -8.42
CA PRO A 244 9.29 -31.91 -9.76
C PRO A 244 8.33 -33.01 -10.27
N GLY A 245 8.05 -33.01 -11.57
CA GLY A 245 7.10 -33.94 -12.20
C GLY A 245 5.61 -33.62 -11.99
N VAL A 246 5.26 -32.69 -11.09
CA VAL A 246 3.87 -32.28 -10.83
C VAL A 246 3.49 -31.10 -11.70
N THR A 247 2.43 -31.22 -12.51
CA THR A 247 1.96 -30.19 -13.45
C THR A 247 1.10 -29.10 -12.82
N ARG A 248 0.70 -29.26 -11.55
CA ARG A 248 -0.11 -28.32 -10.76
C ARG A 248 0.63 -27.93 -9.49
N SER A 249 1.25 -26.75 -9.48
CA SER A 249 1.87 -26.10 -8.31
C SER A 249 0.89 -25.15 -7.62
N VAL A 250 1.18 -24.77 -6.37
CA VAL A 250 0.37 -23.81 -5.61
C VAL A 250 0.68 -22.39 -6.05
N GLY A 251 -0.22 -21.78 -6.81
CA GLY A 251 0.06 -20.52 -7.51
C GLY A 251 0.88 -20.73 -8.79
N ALA A 252 1.37 -19.64 -9.37
CA ALA A 252 2.06 -19.68 -10.65
C ALA A 252 3.31 -20.58 -10.60
N ALA A 253 3.55 -21.34 -11.67
CA ALA A 253 4.71 -22.24 -11.79
C ALA A 253 6.06 -21.51 -11.83
N ARG A 254 6.03 -20.18 -12.00
CA ARG A 254 7.11 -19.22 -11.81
C ARG A 254 6.51 -18.07 -11.00
N GLY A 255 7.16 -17.72 -9.88
CA GLY A 255 6.67 -16.94 -8.72
C GLY A 255 5.96 -15.61 -9.04
N LEU A 256 6.57 -14.45 -8.74
CA LEU A 256 5.86 -13.15 -8.80
C LEU A 256 5.25 -12.84 -10.20
N THR A 257 4.25 -11.96 -10.24
CA THR A 257 3.54 -11.43 -11.41
C THR A 257 3.79 -9.92 -11.60
N ARG A 258 3.09 -9.27 -12.53
CA ARG A 258 2.89 -7.81 -12.60
C ARG A 258 1.70 -7.43 -11.71
N VAL A 259 1.89 -6.45 -10.82
CA VAL A 259 0.81 -5.84 -10.00
C VAL A 259 0.30 -4.58 -10.69
N ALA A 260 -0.97 -4.23 -10.48
CA ALA A 260 -1.62 -3.08 -11.12
C ALA A 260 -1.29 -1.75 -10.40
N GLU A 261 -0.20 -1.12 -10.83
CA GLU A 261 0.05 0.34 -10.85
C GLU A 261 -0.54 1.16 -9.68
N ALA A 262 0.07 1.01 -8.50
CA ALA A 262 -0.17 1.83 -7.33
C ALA A 262 0.59 3.17 -7.43
N GLN A 263 -0.11 4.31 -7.32
CA GLN A 263 0.48 5.63 -7.58
C GLN A 263 1.45 6.12 -6.48
N GLY A 264 2.48 6.87 -6.87
CA GLY A 264 3.55 7.31 -5.97
C GLY A 264 4.63 6.24 -5.71
N VAL A 265 4.54 5.07 -6.35
CA VAL A 265 5.47 3.95 -6.17
C VAL A 265 6.40 3.79 -7.37
N PHE A 266 7.69 3.61 -7.09
CA PHE A 266 8.67 3.07 -8.02
C PHE A 266 8.96 1.62 -7.61
N ALA A 267 8.45 0.65 -8.35
CA ALA A 267 8.62 -0.77 -8.06
C ALA A 267 9.73 -1.38 -8.93
N ILE A 268 10.62 -2.17 -8.33
CA ILE A 268 11.74 -2.89 -8.96
C ILE A 268 11.64 -4.37 -8.60
N TYR A 269 11.75 -5.25 -9.60
CA TYR A 269 11.73 -6.71 -9.44
C TYR A 269 12.98 -7.32 -10.08
N SER A 270 13.67 -8.23 -9.39
CA SER A 270 14.95 -8.77 -9.85
C SER A 270 14.89 -9.64 -11.12
N ALA A 271 13.71 -10.06 -11.55
CA ALA A 271 13.48 -10.74 -12.82
C ALA A 271 12.16 -10.30 -13.48
N GLY A 272 12.05 -10.48 -14.81
CA GLY A 272 10.86 -10.14 -15.60
C GLY A 272 9.70 -11.11 -15.41
N PHE A 273 8.53 -10.79 -15.97
CA PHE A 273 7.35 -11.65 -15.85
C PHE A 273 7.62 -13.02 -16.48
N GLY A 274 7.51 -14.10 -15.69
CA GLY A 274 7.80 -15.46 -16.13
C GLY A 274 9.29 -15.82 -16.22
N GLN A 275 10.21 -15.01 -15.70
CA GLN A 275 11.64 -15.31 -15.55
C GLN A 275 12.01 -15.49 -14.08
N SER A 276 12.85 -16.46 -13.75
CA SER A 276 13.36 -16.67 -12.38
C SER A 276 14.59 -15.79 -12.07
N ALA A 277 14.84 -15.50 -10.78
CA ALA A 277 16.00 -14.75 -10.32
C ALA A 277 17.06 -15.67 -9.70
N LEU A 278 18.34 -15.41 -9.97
CA LEU A 278 19.47 -16.22 -9.48
C LEU A 278 20.05 -15.69 -8.14
N ASP A 279 20.03 -16.56 -7.13
CA ASP A 279 20.82 -16.43 -5.88
C ASP A 279 22.34 -16.47 -6.16
N GLY A 280 22.78 -17.10 -7.26
CA GLY A 280 24.17 -17.02 -7.73
C GLY A 280 24.43 -17.72 -9.06
N LEU A 281 25.62 -17.50 -9.62
CA LEU A 281 26.10 -18.06 -10.89
C LEU A 281 26.69 -19.48 -10.74
N GLY A 282 26.11 -20.30 -9.86
CA GLY A 282 26.56 -21.66 -9.56
C GLY A 282 27.71 -21.73 -8.54
N GLY A 283 28.19 -22.95 -8.25
CA GLY A 283 29.08 -23.24 -7.11
C GLY A 283 30.49 -22.63 -7.12
N ALA A 284 30.89 -21.98 -8.21
CA ALA A 284 32.14 -21.21 -8.28
C ALA A 284 31.97 -19.72 -7.91
N ASP A 285 30.71 -19.26 -7.77
CA ASP A 285 30.38 -17.86 -7.50
C ASP A 285 30.71 -17.46 -6.05
N ARG A 286 31.74 -16.62 -5.91
CA ARG A 286 32.22 -16.11 -4.61
C ARG A 286 31.51 -14.84 -4.15
N SER A 287 30.53 -14.33 -4.89
CA SER A 287 29.75 -13.15 -4.47
C SER A 287 29.04 -13.41 -3.12
N PRO A 288 29.08 -12.46 -2.18
CA PRO A 288 28.26 -12.54 -0.96
C PRO A 288 26.77 -12.32 -1.24
N ASN A 289 26.43 -11.75 -2.41
CA ASN A 289 25.10 -11.24 -2.78
C ASN A 289 24.54 -11.93 -4.03
N SER A 290 23.22 -11.87 -4.25
CA SER A 290 22.51 -12.38 -5.43
C SER A 290 23.01 -11.76 -6.75
N VAL A 291 22.59 -12.31 -7.90
CA VAL A 291 22.94 -11.74 -9.22
C VAL A 291 22.32 -10.35 -9.43
N PHE A 292 21.15 -10.07 -8.85
CA PHE A 292 20.52 -8.75 -8.92
C PHE A 292 21.13 -7.77 -7.93
N THR A 293 21.25 -8.16 -6.66
CA THR A 293 21.66 -7.23 -5.61
C THR A 293 23.14 -6.83 -5.74
N ARG A 294 24.01 -7.71 -6.29
CA ARG A 294 25.40 -7.32 -6.63
C ARG A 294 25.50 -6.25 -7.73
N ALA A 295 24.52 -6.18 -8.64
CA ALA A 295 24.44 -5.16 -9.68
C ALA A 295 23.73 -3.89 -9.18
N LEU A 296 22.74 -4.04 -8.29
CA LEU A 296 21.99 -2.92 -7.70
C LEU A 296 22.82 -2.09 -6.72
N VAL A 297 23.66 -2.69 -5.87
CA VAL A 297 24.37 -1.95 -4.80
C VAL A 297 25.37 -0.90 -5.33
N PRO A 298 26.20 -1.16 -6.36
CA PRO A 298 27.03 -0.11 -6.99
C PRO A 298 26.21 1.02 -7.60
N GLU A 299 25.04 0.70 -8.14
CA GLU A 299 24.12 1.62 -8.81
C GLU A 299 23.34 2.50 -7.83
N LEU A 300 22.94 1.97 -6.66
CA LEU A 300 22.44 2.76 -5.53
C LEU A 300 23.50 3.74 -5.01
N ALA A 301 24.77 3.33 -5.02
CA ALA A 301 25.88 4.19 -4.59
C ALA A 301 26.27 5.27 -5.62
N ALA A 302 25.71 5.24 -6.84
CA ALA A 302 26.02 6.20 -7.89
C ALA A 302 25.33 7.57 -7.65
N PRO A 303 26.06 8.66 -7.39
CA PRO A 303 25.44 9.96 -7.18
C PRO A 303 24.80 10.48 -8.48
N ARG A 304 23.72 11.28 -8.34
CA ARG A 304 23.08 12.02 -9.45
C ARG A 304 22.43 11.18 -10.55
N LYS A 305 22.41 9.84 -10.44
CA LYS A 305 21.65 8.98 -11.36
C LYS A 305 20.15 9.00 -11.02
N HIS A 306 19.32 9.10 -12.06
CA HIS A 306 17.86 9.04 -11.94
C HIS A 306 17.41 7.58 -11.76
N LEU A 307 16.36 7.36 -10.98
CA LEU A 307 15.95 6.03 -10.52
C LEU A 307 15.58 5.06 -11.67
N ALA A 308 15.00 5.55 -12.77
CA ALA A 308 14.76 4.71 -13.96
C ALA A 308 16.05 4.36 -14.73
N ASP A 309 16.97 5.32 -14.85
CA ASP A 309 18.24 5.15 -15.56
C ASP A 309 19.11 4.12 -14.83
N MET A 310 19.13 4.20 -13.49
CA MET A 310 19.74 3.22 -12.59
C MET A 310 19.26 1.79 -12.87
N VAL A 311 17.95 1.57 -13.01
CA VAL A 311 17.43 0.22 -13.27
C VAL A 311 17.63 -0.23 -14.72
N ILE A 312 17.77 0.68 -15.68
CA ILE A 312 18.19 0.34 -17.04
C ILE A 312 19.61 -0.23 -17.06
N ASP A 313 20.51 0.31 -16.24
CA ASP A 313 21.89 -0.18 -16.13
C ASP A 313 21.96 -1.49 -15.34
N VAL A 314 21.27 -1.59 -14.19
CA VAL A 314 21.11 -2.86 -13.44
C VAL A 314 20.52 -3.97 -14.34
N ARG A 315 19.54 -3.65 -15.19
CA ARG A 315 18.96 -4.62 -16.13
C ARG A 315 19.99 -5.17 -17.11
N GLN A 316 20.86 -4.32 -17.65
CA GLN A 316 21.89 -4.73 -18.60
C GLN A 316 22.92 -5.67 -17.95
N GLU A 317 23.40 -5.32 -16.76
CA GLU A 317 24.39 -6.12 -16.03
C GLU A 317 23.81 -7.48 -15.60
N VAL A 318 22.61 -7.50 -14.99
CA VAL A 318 21.95 -8.76 -14.60
C VAL A 318 21.70 -9.66 -15.81
N ALA A 319 21.28 -9.09 -16.94
CA ALA A 319 21.08 -9.83 -18.17
C ALA A 319 22.41 -10.34 -18.77
N ALA A 320 23.55 -9.66 -18.57
CA ALA A 320 24.86 -10.15 -18.96
C ALA A 320 25.32 -11.30 -18.05
N LEU A 321 25.25 -11.13 -16.73
CA LEU A 321 25.62 -12.13 -15.73
C LEU A 321 24.79 -13.41 -15.87
N ALA A 322 23.47 -13.33 -15.98
CA ALA A 322 22.60 -14.49 -16.14
C ALA A 322 22.89 -15.28 -17.44
N ARG A 323 23.13 -14.58 -18.56
CA ARG A 323 23.50 -15.23 -19.84
C ARG A 323 24.83 -15.99 -19.76
N SER A 324 25.76 -15.59 -18.89
CA SER A 324 27.05 -16.30 -18.72
C SER A 324 26.89 -17.75 -18.23
N VAL A 325 25.77 -18.06 -17.55
CA VAL A 325 25.40 -19.41 -17.09
C VAL A 325 24.21 -19.99 -17.87
N GLY A 326 23.86 -19.41 -19.04
CA GLY A 326 22.77 -19.88 -19.89
C GLY A 326 21.35 -19.58 -19.37
N HIS A 327 21.22 -18.67 -18.40
CA HIS A 327 19.94 -18.32 -17.78
C HIS A 327 19.34 -17.02 -18.34
N GLU A 328 18.02 -16.90 -18.31
CA GLU A 328 17.29 -15.70 -18.76
C GLU A 328 16.71 -14.93 -17.56
N GLN A 329 17.34 -13.80 -17.23
CA GLN A 329 16.90 -12.88 -16.17
C GLN A 329 17.06 -11.43 -16.64
N SER A 330 15.98 -10.65 -16.60
CA SER A 330 15.94 -9.24 -16.99
C SER A 330 15.08 -8.44 -16.00
N PRO A 331 15.69 -7.70 -15.05
CA PRO A 331 14.98 -6.91 -14.04
C PRO A 331 13.88 -6.00 -14.59
N ALA A 332 12.70 -6.07 -14.00
CA ALA A 332 11.55 -5.24 -14.37
C ALA A 332 11.42 -4.05 -13.41
N TYR A 333 10.96 -2.90 -13.91
CA TYR A 333 10.51 -1.80 -13.06
C TYR A 333 9.21 -1.20 -13.56
N TYR A 334 8.50 -0.54 -12.65
CA TYR A 334 7.25 0.18 -12.89
C TYR A 334 7.33 1.49 -12.13
N ASP A 335 7.34 2.60 -12.87
CA ASP A 335 7.39 3.94 -12.30
C ASP A 335 5.98 4.55 -12.32
N GLN A 336 5.44 4.83 -11.14
CA GLN A 336 4.20 5.56 -10.92
C GLN A 336 4.43 6.79 -10.03
N THR A 337 5.68 7.22 -9.87
CA THR A 337 6.04 8.40 -9.09
C THR A 337 5.61 9.69 -9.80
N GLN A 338 5.46 10.77 -9.02
CA GLN A 338 4.98 12.05 -9.51
C GLN A 338 5.86 13.18 -8.97
N GLY A 339 6.01 14.27 -9.73
CA GLY A 339 6.89 15.40 -9.39
C GLY A 339 8.22 15.45 -10.13
N GLY A 340 8.41 14.65 -11.17
CA GLY A 340 9.60 14.67 -12.04
C GLY A 340 10.61 13.57 -11.74
N ARG A 341 11.85 13.72 -12.23
CA ARG A 341 12.92 12.71 -12.07
C ARG A 341 13.26 12.51 -10.59
N ILE A 342 13.11 11.27 -10.11
CA ILE A 342 13.44 10.87 -8.74
C ILE A 342 14.92 10.51 -8.62
N TYR A 343 15.60 11.08 -7.62
CA TYR A 343 17.01 10.82 -7.30
C TYR A 343 17.11 10.37 -5.85
N LEU A 344 17.85 9.28 -5.60
CA LEU A 344 18.12 8.84 -4.23
C LEU A 344 19.31 9.59 -3.63
N GLY A 345 20.36 9.87 -4.40
CA GLY A 345 21.43 10.80 -4.01
C GLY A 345 21.10 12.27 -4.28
N GLU A 346 22.11 13.14 -4.25
CA GLU A 346 22.01 14.51 -4.77
C GLU A 346 21.51 14.51 -6.22
N PRO A 347 20.61 15.42 -6.64
CA PRO A 347 20.32 15.65 -8.05
C PRO A 347 21.53 16.24 -8.80
N PRO A 348 21.60 16.13 -10.13
CA PRO A 348 22.48 16.97 -10.94
C PRO A 348 22.24 18.45 -10.64
N ALA A 349 23.31 19.23 -10.48
CA ALA A 349 23.19 20.68 -10.38
C ALA A 349 22.49 21.22 -11.63
N ALA A 350 21.41 21.98 -11.45
CA ALA A 350 20.62 22.49 -12.56
C ALA A 350 21.46 23.51 -13.37
N ALA A 351 21.79 23.15 -14.61
CA ALA A 351 22.28 24.12 -15.58
C ALA A 351 21.16 25.14 -15.84
N SER A 352 21.45 26.42 -15.63
CA SER A 352 20.48 27.50 -15.79
C SER A 352 19.88 27.49 -17.20
N ALA A 353 18.59 27.16 -17.31
CA ALA A 353 17.90 27.11 -18.58
C ALA A 353 17.41 28.51 -18.98
N ASP A 354 17.96 29.05 -20.07
CA ASP A 354 17.54 30.33 -20.64
C ASP A 354 16.07 30.30 -21.10
N THR A 355 15.34 31.39 -20.83
CA THR A 355 13.93 31.57 -21.17
C THR A 355 13.71 31.66 -22.69
N PRO A 356 12.95 30.73 -23.32
CA PRO A 356 12.58 30.85 -24.73
C PRO A 356 11.47 31.89 -24.93
N ALA A 357 11.71 32.91 -25.75
CA ALA A 357 10.70 33.90 -26.12
C ALA A 357 9.61 33.30 -27.05
N PRO A 358 8.34 33.74 -26.95
CA PRO A 358 7.24 33.18 -27.73
C PRO A 358 7.33 33.54 -29.22
N LYS A 359 6.95 32.60 -30.10
CA LYS A 359 6.79 32.82 -31.56
C LYS A 359 5.38 32.49 -32.03
N ALA A 360 4.95 33.22 -33.06
CA ALA A 360 3.55 33.27 -33.51
C ALA A 360 3.12 32.10 -34.43
N LYS A 361 1.80 31.95 -34.55
CA LYS A 361 1.09 30.89 -35.29
C LYS A 361 0.80 31.28 -36.76
N PRO A 362 1.19 30.47 -37.77
CA PRO A 362 0.67 30.56 -39.13
C PRO A 362 -0.73 29.92 -39.29
N ALA A 363 -1.43 30.27 -40.37
CA ALA A 363 -2.78 29.78 -40.69
C ALA A 363 -2.80 28.62 -41.71
N ALA A 364 -3.96 28.00 -41.91
CA ALA A 364 -4.18 26.92 -42.86
C ALA A 364 -5.17 27.31 -43.98
N PRO A 365 -5.03 26.77 -45.21
CA PRO A 365 -6.07 26.74 -46.23
C PRO A 365 -6.81 25.39 -46.26
N ALA A 366 -7.92 25.31 -47.01
CA ALA A 366 -8.83 24.15 -47.05
C ALA A 366 -8.89 23.48 -48.44
N GLY A 367 -9.42 22.25 -48.48
CA GLY A 367 -9.74 21.50 -49.71
C GLY A 367 -10.72 20.35 -49.42
N THR A 368 -11.56 20.00 -50.40
CA THR A 368 -12.72 19.09 -50.23
C THR A 368 -12.79 18.06 -51.40
N PRO A 369 -13.76 17.12 -51.46
CA PRO A 369 -13.53 15.69 -51.25
C PRO A 369 -13.59 14.84 -52.54
N PRO A 370 -13.43 13.51 -52.42
CA PRO A 370 -14.35 12.59 -53.10
C PRO A 370 -15.05 11.61 -52.13
N ARG A 371 -15.85 10.68 -52.69
CA ARG A 371 -16.90 9.91 -52.01
C ARG A 371 -16.67 8.40 -52.17
N GLN A 372 -17.04 7.61 -51.15
CA GLN A 372 -17.70 6.26 -51.16
C GLN A 372 -17.39 5.23 -52.29
N ASP A 373 -17.21 3.92 -52.05
CA ASP A 373 -17.45 3.06 -50.87
C ASP A 373 -16.47 1.86 -50.86
N THR A 374 -16.25 1.21 -49.70
CA THR A 374 -16.41 -0.26 -49.50
C THR A 374 -15.96 -0.73 -48.09
N ALA A 375 -16.57 -1.84 -47.63
CA ALA A 375 -16.13 -2.75 -46.54
C ALA A 375 -15.71 -2.16 -45.18
N PHE A 376 -16.59 -2.23 -44.19
CA PHE A 376 -16.23 -2.07 -42.77
C PHE A 376 -15.45 -3.30 -42.26
N VAL A 377 -14.14 -3.17 -42.09
CA VAL A 377 -13.31 -4.10 -41.30
C VAL A 377 -12.59 -3.29 -40.22
N ILE A 378 -13.08 -3.36 -38.98
CA ILE A 378 -12.41 -2.70 -37.84
C ILE A 378 -11.41 -3.67 -37.20
N ALA A 379 -10.21 -3.71 -37.75
CA ALA A 379 -9.03 -3.95 -36.93
C ALA A 379 -8.74 -2.66 -36.13
N PRO A 380 -8.47 -2.73 -34.82
CA PRO A 380 -8.19 -1.53 -34.03
C PRO A 380 -6.80 -0.98 -34.39
N PRO A 381 -6.67 0.29 -34.84
CA PRO A 381 -5.37 0.94 -34.89
C PRO A 381 -4.87 1.17 -33.46
N VAL A 382 -3.61 0.83 -33.19
CA VAL A 382 -2.95 1.14 -31.90
C VAL A 382 -2.68 2.64 -31.84
N PRO A 383 -3.24 3.39 -30.87
CA PRO A 383 -2.89 4.80 -30.69
C PRO A 383 -1.47 4.93 -30.11
N ALA A 384 -0.69 5.86 -30.66
CA ALA A 384 0.57 6.28 -30.04
C ALA A 384 0.30 7.09 -28.75
N THR A 385 1.29 7.13 -27.85
CA THR A 385 1.18 7.78 -26.53
C THR A 385 0.85 9.28 -26.64
N PRO A 386 -0.28 9.74 -26.08
CA PRO A 386 -0.62 11.16 -26.04
C PRO A 386 0.06 11.89 -24.86
N PRO A 387 0.21 13.23 -24.93
CA PRO A 387 0.81 14.03 -23.87
C PRO A 387 -0.11 14.15 -22.64
N ALA A 388 0.48 14.46 -21.48
CA ALA A 388 -0.23 14.56 -20.22
C ALA A 388 -0.67 15.99 -19.89
N ASP A 389 -1.92 16.14 -19.42
CA ASP A 389 -2.31 16.97 -18.27
C ASP A 389 -3.70 16.52 -17.73
N ARG A 390 -4.22 17.16 -16.68
CA ARG A 390 -5.59 17.08 -16.12
C ARG A 390 -6.03 15.78 -15.41
N ARG A 391 -5.15 14.85 -15.04
CA ARG A 391 -5.53 13.64 -14.25
C ARG A 391 -6.14 13.90 -12.87
N GLY A 392 -5.99 15.13 -12.34
CA GLY A 392 -6.68 15.60 -11.13
C GLY A 392 -8.10 16.13 -11.34
N SER A 393 -8.51 16.45 -12.57
CA SER A 393 -9.83 17.04 -12.85
C SER A 393 -10.92 16.02 -13.18
N ILE A 394 -10.61 14.73 -13.30
CA ILE A 394 -11.59 13.68 -13.68
C ILE A 394 -12.53 13.28 -12.54
N GLY A 395 -12.57 14.02 -11.43
CA GLY A 395 -13.41 13.76 -10.27
C GLY A 395 -13.08 12.49 -9.48
N ARG A 396 -13.96 12.17 -8.55
CA ARG A 396 -14.03 10.93 -7.77
C ARG A 396 -15.33 10.16 -7.98
N VAL A 397 -16.41 10.83 -8.40
CA VAL A 397 -17.70 10.22 -8.68
C VAL A 397 -18.24 10.74 -10.02
N TRP A 398 -18.70 9.84 -10.88
CA TRP A 398 -19.40 10.16 -12.12
C TRP A 398 -20.85 9.70 -11.97
N HIS A 399 -21.79 10.61 -12.17
CA HIS A 399 -23.21 10.30 -12.32
C HIS A 399 -23.49 10.22 -13.82
N THR A 400 -23.61 9.00 -14.35
CA THR A 400 -23.76 8.75 -15.79
C THR A 400 -25.23 8.65 -16.18
N GLU A 401 -25.55 9.01 -17.42
CA GLU A 401 -26.84 8.75 -18.07
C GLU A 401 -26.57 8.08 -19.42
N GLU A 402 -27.33 7.03 -19.73
CA GLU A 402 -27.19 6.19 -20.91
C GLU A 402 -28.50 6.20 -21.71
N GLY A 403 -28.43 6.65 -22.97
CA GLY A 403 -29.59 6.88 -23.83
C GLY A 403 -30.37 5.65 -24.30
N ILE A 404 -30.16 4.48 -23.69
CA ILE A 404 -31.02 3.30 -23.85
C ILE A 404 -31.91 3.18 -22.60
N ALA A 405 -33.23 3.14 -22.79
CA ALA A 405 -34.22 2.95 -21.72
C ALA A 405 -34.10 3.89 -20.48
N GLY A 406 -33.37 5.01 -20.56
CA GLY A 406 -33.14 5.92 -19.44
C GLY A 406 -32.24 5.35 -18.35
N TRP A 407 -31.29 4.47 -18.71
CA TRP A 407 -30.29 3.97 -17.77
C TRP A 407 -29.46 5.11 -17.16
N TRP A 408 -29.08 4.98 -15.89
CA TRP A 408 -28.16 5.90 -15.23
C TRP A 408 -27.19 5.14 -14.31
N GLY A 409 -26.11 5.77 -13.87
CA GLY A 409 -25.13 5.12 -13.01
C GLY A 409 -24.43 6.05 -12.03
N THR A 410 -23.79 5.45 -11.03
CA THR A 410 -22.88 6.11 -10.09
C THR A 410 -21.58 5.34 -10.08
N TRP A 411 -20.54 5.92 -10.68
CA TRP A 411 -19.24 5.29 -10.85
C TRP A 411 -18.23 5.96 -9.91
N THR A 412 -17.64 5.22 -8.98
CA THR A 412 -16.73 5.75 -7.95
C THR A 412 -15.28 5.39 -8.28
N ARG A 413 -14.39 6.38 -8.35
CA ARG A 413 -12.96 6.21 -8.68
C ARG A 413 -12.25 5.39 -7.59
N ARG A 414 -11.50 4.37 -7.99
CA ARG A 414 -10.66 3.59 -7.07
C ARG A 414 -9.41 4.40 -6.72
N GLY A 415 -9.51 5.18 -5.64
CA GLY A 415 -8.46 6.11 -5.22
C GLY A 415 -8.23 7.18 -6.30
N THR A 416 -7.01 7.21 -6.86
CA THR A 416 -6.61 8.08 -7.96
C THR A 416 -6.30 7.31 -9.26
N SER A 417 -6.59 6.01 -9.32
CA SER A 417 -6.48 5.22 -10.56
C SER A 417 -7.54 5.62 -11.58
N ASP A 418 -7.33 5.33 -12.85
CA ASP A 418 -8.33 5.59 -13.90
C ASP A 418 -9.37 4.45 -13.99
N THR A 419 -9.48 3.62 -12.94
CA THR A 419 -10.48 2.57 -12.77
C THR A 419 -11.59 3.03 -11.82
N PHE A 420 -12.84 2.80 -12.22
CA PHE A 420 -14.03 3.13 -11.45
C PHE A 420 -14.85 1.87 -11.13
N ASP A 421 -15.36 1.81 -9.90
CA ASP A 421 -16.41 0.89 -9.48
C ASP A 421 -17.76 1.45 -9.95
N ALA A 422 -18.34 0.83 -10.96
CA ALA A 422 -19.48 1.34 -11.73
C ALA A 422 -20.77 0.57 -11.41
N ILE A 423 -21.64 1.20 -10.61
CA ILE A 423 -23.02 0.74 -10.37
C ILE A 423 -23.92 1.45 -11.38
N ASN A 424 -24.67 0.70 -12.18
CA ASN A 424 -25.61 1.23 -13.20
C ASN A 424 -27.03 0.76 -12.87
N PHE A 425 -28.06 1.41 -13.40
CA PHE A 425 -29.47 1.17 -13.08
C PHE A 425 -30.39 1.36 -14.29
N ASP A 426 -31.26 0.39 -14.53
CA ASP A 426 -32.35 0.36 -15.50
C ASP A 426 -33.68 0.69 -14.80
N PRO A 427 -34.23 1.91 -14.97
CA PRO A 427 -35.49 2.28 -14.34
C PRO A 427 -36.70 1.54 -14.90
N THR A 428 -36.62 0.99 -16.13
CA THR A 428 -37.74 0.24 -16.74
C THR A 428 -37.91 -1.16 -16.17
N ARG A 429 -36.88 -1.69 -15.51
CA ARG A 429 -36.85 -3.05 -14.94
C ARG A 429 -36.56 -3.10 -13.44
N ALA A 430 -36.31 -1.95 -12.81
CA ALA A 430 -35.72 -1.84 -11.46
C ALA A 430 -34.45 -2.72 -11.30
N TYR A 431 -33.70 -2.86 -12.41
CA TYR A 431 -32.51 -3.69 -12.53
C TYR A 431 -31.28 -2.80 -12.35
N PHE A 432 -30.18 -3.33 -11.85
CA PHE A 432 -28.89 -2.64 -11.74
C PHE A 432 -27.79 -3.49 -12.34
N ASP A 433 -26.58 -2.96 -12.52
CA ASP A 433 -25.43 -3.70 -13.06
C ASP A 433 -24.15 -3.29 -12.35
N ILE A 434 -23.49 -4.25 -11.71
CA ILE A 434 -22.23 -4.02 -10.97
C ILE A 434 -21.06 -4.36 -11.90
N SER A 435 -20.26 -3.34 -12.21
CA SER A 435 -19.23 -3.41 -13.25
C SER A 435 -17.98 -2.64 -12.88
N VAL A 436 -16.89 -2.89 -13.61
CA VAL A 436 -15.64 -2.14 -13.52
C VAL A 436 -15.49 -1.32 -14.80
N ALA A 437 -15.25 -0.02 -14.68
CA ALA A 437 -15.01 0.88 -15.82
C ALA A 437 -13.55 1.34 -15.83
N GLU A 438 -12.81 0.99 -16.87
CA GLU A 438 -11.42 1.40 -17.14
C GLU A 438 -11.46 2.62 -18.07
N MET A 439 -10.95 3.77 -17.63
CA MET A 439 -11.00 5.04 -18.37
C MET A 439 -9.62 5.42 -18.93
N ALA A 440 -9.62 6.03 -20.10
CA ALA A 440 -8.47 6.72 -20.68
C ALA A 440 -8.92 8.07 -21.24
N ILE A 441 -8.17 9.14 -20.94
CA ILE A 441 -8.44 10.49 -21.44
C ILE A 441 -7.21 10.98 -22.23
N THR A 442 -7.46 11.68 -23.33
CA THR A 442 -6.46 12.15 -24.31
C THR A 442 -6.82 13.56 -24.75
N GLY A 443 -6.19 14.57 -24.16
CA GLY A 443 -6.68 15.94 -24.25
C GLY A 443 -8.06 16.06 -23.61
N ASP A 444 -9.07 16.41 -24.40
CA ASP A 444 -10.48 16.35 -23.97
C ASP A 444 -11.20 15.06 -24.42
N ASP A 445 -10.64 14.23 -25.32
CA ASP A 445 -11.30 13.00 -25.77
C ASP A 445 -11.22 11.88 -24.71
N ILE A 446 -12.33 11.18 -24.49
CA ILE A 446 -12.50 10.11 -23.50
C ILE A 446 -12.75 8.76 -24.21
N HIS A 447 -12.10 7.71 -23.72
CA HIS A 447 -12.40 6.32 -24.03
C HIS A 447 -12.62 5.54 -22.72
N ILE A 448 -13.65 4.72 -22.64
CA ILE A 448 -13.95 3.91 -21.43
C ILE A 448 -14.31 2.48 -21.83
N VAL A 449 -13.78 1.49 -21.11
CA VAL A 449 -14.14 0.08 -21.24
C VAL A 449 -14.81 -0.37 -19.94
N ARG A 450 -16.12 -0.60 -19.97
CA ARG A 450 -16.90 -1.11 -18.84
C ARG A 450 -17.13 -2.61 -18.97
N ARG A 451 -16.89 -3.37 -17.90
CA ARG A 451 -16.99 -4.83 -17.85
C ARG A 451 -17.85 -5.27 -16.66
N ALA A 452 -18.95 -5.95 -16.95
CA ALA A 452 -19.78 -6.70 -16.02
C ALA A 452 -19.64 -8.20 -16.32
N PRO A 453 -20.10 -9.12 -15.44
CA PRO A 453 -20.00 -10.57 -15.66
C PRO A 453 -20.67 -11.07 -16.96
N ARG A 454 -21.65 -10.32 -17.49
CA ARG A 454 -22.48 -10.72 -18.64
C ARG A 454 -22.47 -9.70 -19.80
N VAL A 455 -21.89 -8.51 -19.60
CA VAL A 455 -21.96 -7.38 -20.56
C VAL A 455 -20.62 -6.63 -20.58
N ALA A 456 -20.15 -6.26 -21.76
CA ALA A 456 -18.98 -5.40 -21.94
C ALA A 456 -19.35 -4.23 -22.87
N CYS A 457 -19.09 -3.00 -22.42
CA CYS A 457 -19.46 -1.76 -23.11
C CYS A 457 -18.23 -0.89 -23.37
N ILE A 458 -18.17 -0.24 -24.54
CA ILE A 458 -17.12 0.71 -24.91
C ILE A 458 -17.77 2.07 -25.12
N TYR A 459 -17.32 3.06 -24.35
CA TYR A 459 -17.75 4.45 -24.41
C TYR A 459 -16.66 5.27 -25.11
N ARG A 460 -17.10 6.22 -25.94
CA ARG A 460 -16.26 7.26 -26.54
C ARG A 460 -16.95 8.59 -26.35
N GLY A 461 -16.21 9.65 -26.07
CA GLY A 461 -16.82 10.95 -25.81
C GLY A 461 -15.78 12.04 -25.60
N ARG A 462 -16.21 13.16 -25.00
CA ARG A 462 -15.35 14.25 -24.56
C ARG A 462 -15.68 14.73 -23.18
N LEU A 463 -14.65 15.16 -22.47
CA LEU A 463 -14.72 15.97 -21.27
C LEU A 463 -15.09 17.40 -21.67
N ALA A 464 -15.94 18.06 -20.90
CA ALA A 464 -16.19 19.48 -21.05
C ALA A 464 -14.99 20.30 -20.54
N ALA A 465 -14.87 21.55 -21.00
CA ALA A 465 -13.74 22.43 -20.67
C ALA A 465 -13.64 22.76 -19.16
N ASP A 466 -14.73 22.60 -18.41
CA ASP A 466 -14.77 22.76 -16.95
C ASP A 466 -14.27 21.52 -16.17
N GLY A 467 -14.15 20.35 -16.82
CA GLY A 467 -13.88 19.08 -16.17
C GLY A 467 -15.03 18.51 -15.33
N LEU A 468 -16.20 19.16 -15.32
CA LEU A 468 -17.36 18.81 -14.48
C LEU A 468 -18.44 18.01 -15.23
N SER A 469 -18.31 17.86 -16.55
CA SER A 469 -19.19 16.99 -17.32
C SER A 469 -18.47 16.27 -18.46
N ALA A 470 -19.07 15.19 -18.95
CA ALA A 470 -18.63 14.44 -20.13
C ALA A 470 -19.82 13.99 -20.97
N SER A 471 -19.62 13.75 -22.27
CA SER A 471 -20.66 13.16 -23.13
C SER A 471 -20.11 12.52 -24.41
N GLY A 472 -20.88 11.63 -25.04
CA GLY A 472 -20.51 11.04 -26.32
C GLY A 472 -21.43 9.90 -26.76
N THR A 473 -20.86 8.84 -27.33
CA THR A 473 -21.58 7.61 -27.70
C THR A 473 -20.93 6.35 -27.14
N TYR A 474 -21.73 5.34 -26.84
CA TYR A 474 -21.26 4.05 -26.34
C TYR A 474 -21.99 2.90 -27.03
N GLY A 475 -21.41 1.70 -27.00
CA GLY A 475 -22.04 0.48 -27.49
C GLY A 475 -21.55 -0.74 -26.70
N CYS A 476 -22.39 -1.76 -26.59
CA CYS A 476 -22.11 -2.96 -25.80
C CYS A 476 -22.10 -4.23 -26.65
N ASN A 477 -21.40 -5.27 -26.20
CA ASN A 477 -21.27 -6.55 -26.90
C ASN A 477 -22.61 -7.27 -27.17
N ASN A 478 -23.67 -6.89 -26.46
CA ASN A 478 -25.05 -7.38 -26.61
C ASN A 478 -25.99 -6.40 -27.34
N ILE A 479 -25.48 -5.28 -27.89
CA ILE A 479 -26.27 -4.21 -28.52
C ILE A 479 -25.60 -3.74 -29.82
N ASN A 480 -26.17 -4.10 -30.98
CA ASN A 480 -25.62 -3.82 -32.31
C ASN A 480 -25.76 -2.35 -32.79
N ARG A 481 -25.87 -1.38 -31.88
CA ARG A 481 -26.01 0.05 -32.19
C ARG A 481 -25.37 0.90 -31.10
N ALA A 482 -24.75 2.02 -31.48
CA ALA A 482 -24.26 3.01 -30.53
C ALA A 482 -25.40 3.95 -30.04
N PHE A 483 -25.40 4.25 -28.75
CA PHE A 483 -26.35 5.14 -28.06
C PHE A 483 -25.61 6.33 -27.46
N PRO A 484 -26.27 7.49 -27.27
CA PRO A 484 -25.64 8.62 -26.58
C PRO A 484 -25.45 8.32 -25.09
N TRP A 485 -24.45 8.95 -24.47
CA TRP A 485 -24.28 9.00 -23.02
C TRP A 485 -23.80 10.38 -22.56
N SER A 486 -24.07 10.69 -21.31
CA SER A 486 -23.61 11.88 -20.57
C SER A 486 -23.11 11.47 -19.19
N ALA A 487 -22.33 12.35 -18.55
CA ALA A 487 -21.96 12.21 -17.15
C ALA A 487 -21.75 13.58 -16.48
N THR A 488 -22.14 13.68 -15.22
CA THR A 488 -21.78 14.78 -14.32
C THR A 488 -20.72 14.31 -13.33
N ILE A 489 -19.65 15.09 -13.17
CA ILE A 489 -18.40 14.70 -12.49
C ILE A 489 -18.26 15.51 -11.20
N SER A 490 -17.95 14.84 -10.08
CA SER A 490 -17.77 15.51 -8.78
C SER A 490 -16.64 14.88 -7.94
N ASN A 491 -16.12 15.66 -6.99
CA ASN A 491 -15.10 15.22 -6.02
C ASN A 491 -15.66 14.86 -4.65
N ALA A 492 -16.95 15.14 -4.40
CA ALA A 492 -17.65 14.65 -3.22
C ALA A 492 -17.96 13.15 -3.39
N LEU A 493 -17.78 12.36 -2.33
CA LEU A 493 -18.38 11.02 -2.27
C LEU A 493 -19.92 11.15 -2.16
N PRO A 494 -20.69 10.13 -2.54
CA PRO A 494 -22.13 10.14 -2.35
C PRO A 494 -22.43 10.24 -0.85
N GLN A 495 -23.28 11.20 -0.46
CA GLN A 495 -23.64 11.48 0.94
C GLN A 495 -24.63 10.42 1.49
N GLY A 496 -24.19 9.16 1.54
CA GLY A 496 -24.82 8.15 2.39
C GLY A 496 -24.39 8.34 3.86
N PRO A 497 -25.11 7.77 4.83
CA PRO A 497 -24.67 7.82 6.23
C PRO A 497 -23.36 7.05 6.39
N HIS A 498 -22.29 7.83 6.58
CA HIS A 498 -20.92 7.40 6.83
C HIS A 498 -20.67 7.05 8.32
N ASP A 499 -21.73 6.67 9.05
CA ASP A 499 -21.60 6.17 10.41
C ASP A 499 -20.91 4.79 10.37
N ASP A 500 -19.81 4.67 11.09
CA ASP A 500 -18.77 3.64 10.91
C ASP A 500 -19.12 2.26 11.52
N TRP A 501 -20.40 1.89 11.48
CA TRP A 501 -20.93 0.67 12.11
C TRP A 501 -21.24 -0.47 11.13
N ARG A 502 -21.21 -0.23 9.81
CA ARG A 502 -21.50 -1.27 8.80
C ARG A 502 -20.44 -2.37 8.73
N GLY A 503 -19.29 -2.20 9.39
CA GLY A 503 -18.15 -3.14 9.41
C GLY A 503 -17.41 -3.26 8.08
N GLN A 504 -16.19 -3.81 8.12
CA GLN A 504 -15.41 -4.08 6.91
C GLN A 504 -15.62 -5.49 6.37
N VAL A 505 -15.99 -6.46 7.22
CA VAL A 505 -16.18 -7.87 6.86
C VAL A 505 -17.54 -8.35 7.35
N TRP A 506 -18.22 -9.20 6.57
CA TRP A 506 -19.46 -9.88 6.95
C TRP A 506 -19.31 -11.37 6.69
N SER A 507 -19.74 -12.20 7.65
CA SER A 507 -19.99 -13.63 7.42
C SER A 507 -21.47 -13.85 7.11
N ILE A 508 -21.80 -14.42 5.94
CA ILE A 508 -23.19 -14.72 5.54
C ILE A 508 -23.39 -16.24 5.47
N VAL A 509 -24.59 -16.73 5.79
CA VAL A 509 -25.00 -18.14 5.67
C VAL A 509 -26.35 -18.22 4.97
N GLU A 510 -26.41 -18.99 3.88
CA GLU A 510 -27.64 -19.43 3.19
C GLU A 510 -28.03 -20.83 3.70
N ASP A 511 -29.34 -21.12 3.80
CA ASP A 511 -29.84 -22.30 4.52
C ASP A 511 -29.65 -23.65 3.79
N ASP A 512 -29.26 -23.62 2.50
CA ASP A 512 -28.79 -24.82 1.76
C ASP A 512 -27.33 -25.19 2.09
N GLY A 513 -26.67 -24.39 2.92
CA GLY A 513 -25.34 -24.62 3.47
C GLY A 513 -24.26 -23.67 2.93
N TRP A 514 -24.52 -22.85 1.91
CA TRP A 514 -23.53 -21.90 1.40
C TRP A 514 -23.14 -20.86 2.47
N ARG A 515 -21.84 -20.58 2.58
CA ARG A 515 -21.28 -19.59 3.53
C ARG A 515 -20.40 -18.58 2.80
N ALA A 516 -20.62 -17.30 3.03
CA ALA A 516 -19.82 -16.21 2.46
C ALA A 516 -18.89 -15.61 3.51
N THR A 517 -17.69 -15.21 3.07
CA THR A 517 -16.97 -14.08 3.66
C THR A 517 -17.04 -12.92 2.68
N VAL A 518 -17.46 -11.75 3.13
CA VAL A 518 -17.77 -10.58 2.29
C VAL A 518 -17.01 -9.36 2.82
N LYS A 519 -16.09 -8.77 2.04
CA LYS A 519 -15.25 -7.63 2.47
C LYS A 519 -15.56 -6.37 1.66
N ARG A 520 -15.64 -5.21 2.31
CA ARG A 520 -15.89 -3.93 1.61
C ARG A 520 -14.75 -3.55 0.67
N ARG A 521 -15.06 -3.13 -0.56
CA ARG A 521 -14.09 -2.68 -1.56
C ARG A 521 -13.68 -1.21 -1.32
N GLY A 522 -12.85 -0.99 -0.30
CA GLY A 522 -12.35 0.32 0.09
C GLY A 522 -13.49 1.29 0.45
N MET A 523 -13.55 2.45 -0.23
CA MET A 523 -14.60 3.46 -0.02
C MET A 523 -15.89 3.25 -0.85
N SER A 524 -16.00 2.19 -1.65
CA SER A 524 -17.18 1.92 -2.50
C SER A 524 -18.41 1.45 -1.70
N GLU A 525 -19.62 1.53 -2.29
CA GLU A 525 -20.79 0.76 -1.78
C GLU A 525 -20.68 -0.75 -2.10
N ILE A 526 -19.72 -1.15 -2.94
CA ILE A 526 -19.48 -2.54 -3.34
C ILE A 526 -18.67 -3.30 -2.27
N PHE A 527 -19.03 -4.56 -2.10
CA PHE A 527 -18.33 -5.56 -1.32
C PHE A 527 -17.95 -6.76 -2.21
N ASP A 528 -16.79 -7.37 -1.96
CA ASP A 528 -16.32 -8.59 -2.60
C ASP A 528 -16.70 -9.81 -1.75
N ALA A 529 -17.48 -10.73 -2.31
CA ALA A 529 -18.01 -11.91 -1.62
C ALA A 529 -17.41 -13.21 -2.16
N VAL A 530 -16.87 -14.05 -1.25
CA VAL A 530 -16.39 -15.40 -1.55
C VAL A 530 -17.28 -16.41 -0.82
N TRP A 531 -18.08 -17.13 -1.59
CA TRP A 531 -19.02 -18.15 -1.14
C TRP A 531 -18.38 -19.55 -1.19
N ARG A 532 -18.64 -20.41 -0.20
CA ARG A 532 -18.16 -21.80 -0.11
C ARG A 532 -19.29 -22.74 0.32
N HIS A 533 -19.38 -23.94 -0.24
CA HIS A 533 -20.37 -24.96 0.15
C HIS A 533 -19.73 -26.16 0.87
N PRO A 534 -20.31 -26.69 1.97
CA PRO A 534 -19.79 -27.84 2.69
C PRO A 534 -19.66 -29.14 1.87
N ALA A 535 -20.49 -29.34 0.85
CA ALA A 535 -20.40 -30.50 -0.06
C ALA A 535 -19.40 -30.28 -1.22
N GLY A 536 -18.64 -29.18 -1.18
CA GLY A 536 -17.74 -28.76 -2.25
C GLY A 536 -18.37 -27.72 -3.17
N GLY A 537 -17.57 -26.73 -3.56
CA GLY A 537 -18.00 -25.60 -4.37
C GLY A 537 -17.47 -24.28 -3.82
N THR A 538 -17.16 -23.36 -4.73
CA THR A 538 -16.80 -21.97 -4.39
C THR A 538 -17.38 -21.07 -5.47
N ASP A 539 -17.92 -19.93 -5.07
CA ASP A 539 -18.46 -18.91 -5.97
C ASP A 539 -17.94 -17.53 -5.55
N MET A 540 -17.83 -16.60 -6.50
CA MET A 540 -17.29 -15.27 -6.25
C MET A 540 -18.16 -14.21 -6.92
N ALA A 541 -18.58 -13.22 -6.15
CA ALA A 541 -19.56 -12.24 -6.60
C ALA A 541 -19.25 -10.84 -6.05
N ALA A 542 -19.65 -9.82 -6.80
CA ALA A 542 -19.76 -8.48 -6.27
C ALA A 542 -21.13 -8.31 -5.61
N MET A 543 -21.16 -7.68 -4.44
CA MET A 543 -22.37 -7.38 -3.69
C MET A 543 -22.53 -5.88 -3.47
N LEU A 544 -23.75 -5.36 -3.58
CA LEU A 544 -24.13 -4.04 -3.07
C LEU A 544 -24.98 -4.25 -1.80
N ILE A 545 -24.57 -3.66 -0.67
CA ILE A 545 -25.27 -3.74 0.62
C ILE A 545 -25.85 -2.37 0.96
N ARG A 546 -27.17 -2.30 1.14
CA ARG A 546 -27.88 -1.12 1.66
C ARG A 546 -28.58 -1.45 2.98
N ILE A 547 -28.52 -0.48 3.90
CA ILE A 547 -29.21 -0.55 5.19
C ILE A 547 -29.88 0.80 5.44
N ASP A 548 -31.20 0.77 5.55
CA ASP A 548 -32.06 1.93 5.73
C ASP A 548 -32.82 1.78 7.06
N GLY A 549 -32.32 2.45 8.10
CA GLY A 549 -32.72 2.18 9.49
C GLY A 549 -32.21 0.81 9.94
N ASP A 550 -33.14 -0.12 10.19
CA ASP A 550 -32.83 -1.53 10.45
C ASP A 550 -33.14 -2.44 9.23
N ALA A 551 -33.76 -1.91 8.16
CA ALA A 551 -34.09 -2.71 6.97
C ALA A 551 -32.86 -2.90 6.08
N VAL A 552 -32.56 -4.13 5.68
CA VAL A 552 -31.36 -4.46 4.88
C VAL A 552 -31.73 -5.08 3.56
N THR A 553 -31.10 -4.58 2.49
CA THR A 553 -31.17 -5.14 1.14
C THR A 553 -29.75 -5.43 0.65
N ILE A 554 -29.47 -6.68 0.27
CA ILE A 554 -28.20 -7.08 -0.37
C ILE A 554 -28.48 -7.55 -1.79
N LEU A 555 -27.57 -7.25 -2.69
CA LEU A 555 -27.72 -7.44 -4.12
C LEU A 555 -26.45 -8.10 -4.69
N ARG A 556 -26.51 -9.41 -4.97
CA ARG A 556 -25.38 -10.25 -5.47
C ARG A 556 -25.44 -10.38 -6.99
N ASP A 557 -24.39 -9.99 -7.70
CA ASP A 557 -24.26 -10.19 -9.15
C ASP A 557 -23.04 -11.05 -9.53
N GLN A 558 -23.26 -11.93 -10.51
CA GLN A 558 -22.46 -13.13 -10.79
C GLN A 558 -22.94 -13.77 -12.10
N GLU A 559 -22.09 -14.60 -12.74
CA GLU A 559 -22.34 -15.15 -14.09
C GLU A 559 -23.67 -15.92 -14.23
N LYS A 560 -23.99 -16.77 -13.24
CA LYS A 560 -25.15 -17.67 -13.25
C LYS A 560 -26.51 -16.94 -13.16
N GLY A 561 -26.53 -15.69 -12.72
CA GLY A 561 -27.75 -14.93 -12.43
C GLY A 561 -27.73 -14.24 -11.06
N ARG A 562 -28.57 -13.22 -10.90
CA ARG A 562 -28.59 -12.36 -9.71
C ARG A 562 -29.26 -13.03 -8.52
N CYS A 563 -28.91 -12.59 -7.32
CA CYS A 563 -29.70 -12.84 -6.11
C CYS A 563 -29.95 -11.54 -5.33
N THR A 564 -31.18 -11.36 -4.87
CA THR A 564 -31.63 -10.24 -4.04
C THR A 564 -31.98 -10.78 -2.66
N TYR A 565 -31.36 -10.21 -1.63
CA TYR A 565 -31.57 -10.52 -0.21
C TYR A 565 -32.34 -9.37 0.41
N ARG A 566 -33.31 -9.67 1.26
CA ARG A 566 -34.01 -8.74 2.12
C ARG A 566 -33.95 -9.27 3.55
N GLY A 567 -33.82 -8.39 4.53
CA GLY A 567 -33.79 -8.79 5.93
C GLY A 567 -33.80 -7.59 6.86
N ALA A 568 -33.55 -7.85 8.13
CA ALA A 568 -33.37 -6.82 9.14
C ALA A 568 -32.03 -7.01 9.88
N LEU A 569 -31.45 -5.88 10.28
CA LEU A 569 -30.45 -5.79 11.33
C LEU A 569 -31.12 -6.05 12.68
N GLN A 570 -30.45 -6.80 13.55
CA GLN A 570 -30.94 -7.11 14.89
C GLN A 570 -30.52 -6.02 15.90
N SER A 571 -31.12 -6.05 17.09
CA SER A 571 -30.88 -5.05 18.16
C SER A 571 -29.46 -5.04 18.72
N ASP A 572 -28.65 -6.07 18.44
CA ASP A 572 -27.21 -6.11 18.73
C ASP A 572 -26.37 -5.26 17.75
N ARG A 573 -27.00 -4.69 16.70
CA ARG A 573 -26.39 -3.93 15.60
C ARG A 573 -25.26 -4.68 14.87
N ARG A 574 -25.25 -6.02 14.94
CA ARG A 574 -24.25 -6.89 14.30
C ARG A 574 -24.84 -8.11 13.60
N SER A 575 -25.90 -8.71 14.12
CA SER A 575 -26.56 -9.87 13.52
C SER A 575 -27.62 -9.42 12.51
N LEU A 576 -27.78 -10.19 11.43
CA LEU A 576 -28.78 -9.95 10.39
C LEU A 576 -29.50 -11.24 10.01
N SER A 577 -30.73 -11.13 9.53
CA SER A 577 -31.52 -12.26 9.05
C SER A 577 -32.65 -11.85 8.11
N GLY A 578 -33.00 -12.72 7.16
CA GLY A 578 -34.18 -12.54 6.32
C GLY A 578 -34.32 -13.61 5.24
N THR A 579 -34.84 -13.24 4.07
CA THR A 579 -34.96 -14.12 2.89
C THR A 579 -34.20 -13.58 1.68
N TYR A 580 -33.82 -14.46 0.76
CA TYR A 580 -33.22 -14.12 -0.51
C TYR A 580 -33.80 -14.93 -1.65
N ARG A 581 -33.68 -14.41 -2.87
CA ARG A 581 -34.30 -14.95 -4.08
C ARG A 581 -33.36 -14.73 -5.25
N CYS A 582 -33.18 -15.75 -6.09
CA CYS A 582 -32.29 -15.71 -7.24
C CYS A 582 -33.05 -15.84 -8.57
N ASP A 583 -32.54 -15.22 -9.64
CA ASP A 583 -33.12 -15.27 -10.99
C ASP A 583 -33.34 -16.72 -11.47
N TRP A 584 -32.43 -17.62 -11.11
CA TRP A 584 -32.43 -19.03 -11.49
C TRP A 584 -33.40 -19.91 -10.67
N ALA A 585 -33.98 -19.36 -9.60
CA ALA A 585 -34.96 -20.06 -8.74
C ALA A 585 -36.22 -19.20 -8.54
N PRO A 586 -36.90 -18.78 -9.61
CA PRO A 586 -38.02 -17.86 -9.53
C PRO A 586 -39.17 -18.48 -8.71
N GLY A 587 -39.78 -17.65 -7.86
CA GLY A 587 -40.91 -18.07 -7.02
C GLY A 587 -40.53 -18.74 -5.71
N ARG A 588 -39.23 -18.95 -5.41
CA ARG A 588 -38.77 -19.40 -4.09
C ARG A 588 -37.94 -18.32 -3.39
N ASP A 589 -38.30 -18.10 -2.13
CA ASP A 589 -37.57 -17.27 -1.18
C ASP A 589 -36.91 -18.22 -0.17
N PHE A 590 -35.60 -18.09 0.02
CA PHE A 590 -34.76 -18.95 0.85
C PHE A 590 -34.26 -18.14 2.06
N PRO A 591 -34.19 -18.67 3.29
CA PRO A 591 -33.71 -17.88 4.42
C PRO A 591 -32.18 -17.70 4.41
N TRP A 592 -31.72 -16.59 4.98
CA TRP A 592 -30.30 -16.29 5.21
C TRP A 592 -30.09 -15.61 6.56
N ARG A 593 -28.85 -15.69 7.06
CA ARG A 593 -28.36 -14.96 8.23
C ARG A 593 -26.99 -14.36 7.92
N ALA A 594 -26.61 -13.29 8.62
CA ALA A 594 -25.25 -12.77 8.60
C ALA A 594 -24.81 -12.19 9.93
N THR A 595 -23.51 -11.97 10.08
CA THR A 595 -22.91 -11.24 11.19
C THR A 595 -21.88 -10.25 10.64
N ILE A 596 -21.93 -9.01 11.13
CA ILE A 596 -20.95 -7.96 10.87
C ILE A 596 -19.72 -8.21 11.74
N GLU A 597 -18.56 -8.27 11.10
CA GLU A 597 -17.24 -8.41 11.69
C GLU A 597 -16.47 -7.08 11.55
N ASN A 598 -15.78 -6.70 12.61
CA ASN A 598 -14.99 -5.47 12.72
C ASN A 598 -13.53 -5.74 12.33
#